data_AF-A0A4W5NIR4-F1
#
_entry.id   AF-A0A4W5NIR4-F1
#
_cell.length_a   1.000
_cell.length_b   1.000
_cell.length_c   1.000
_cell.angle_alpha   90.00
_cell.angle_beta   90.00
_cell.angle_gamma   90.00
#
_symmetry.space_group_name_H-M   'P 1'
#
loop_
_entity.id
_entity.type
_entity.pdbx_description
1 polymer ?
#
loop_
_entity_poly.entity_id
_entity_poly.type
_entity_poly.pdbx_seq_one_letter_code
_entity_poly.pdbx_strand_id
1 'polypeptide(L)'
;MALSSAGGTKKKVCYYYDGDVGNYYYGQGHPMKPHRIRMTHNLLLNYGLYRKMEIYVSTTATVGLYREMFPPTIFDRLVRHLFIPSIYSNSTVE
;
A
#
# COMPACT_ATOMS: atom_id res chain seq x y z
N MET A 1 5.26 -26.62 -23.47
CA MET A 1 5.20 -25.24 -23.97
C MET A 1 5.53 -24.30 -22.82
N ALA A 2 6.81 -23.98 -22.63
CA ALA A 2 7.21 -22.91 -21.73
C ALA A 2 7.24 -21.63 -22.57
N LEU A 3 6.40 -20.66 -22.23
CA LEU A 3 6.40 -19.35 -22.87
C LEU A 3 7.64 -18.59 -22.37
N SER A 4 8.80 -18.86 -22.96
CA SER A 4 9.98 -18.01 -22.80
C SER A 4 9.68 -16.69 -23.48
N SER A 5 9.30 -15.68 -22.69
CA SER A 5 9.10 -14.32 -23.19
C SER A 5 10.35 -13.83 -23.90
N ALA A 6 10.17 -13.39 -25.15
CA ALA A 6 11.20 -12.86 -26.03
C ALA A 6 12.16 -11.87 -25.33
N GLY A 7 13.43 -11.91 -25.73
CA GLY A 7 14.55 -11.25 -25.07
C GLY A 7 14.42 -9.75 -24.83
N GLY A 8 14.02 -9.38 -23.62
CA GLY A 8 14.29 -8.08 -23.00
C GLY A 8 15.23 -8.25 -21.81
N THR A 9 16.05 -7.25 -21.54
CA THR A 9 16.87 -7.19 -20.31
C THR A 9 15.98 -7.39 -19.08
N LYS A 10 16.47 -8.16 -18.09
CA LYS A 10 15.72 -8.40 -16.84
C LYS A 10 15.43 -7.06 -16.18
N LYS A 11 14.14 -6.70 -16.07
CA LYS A 11 13.72 -5.46 -15.43
C LYS A 11 13.96 -5.54 -13.92
N LYS A 12 14.44 -4.44 -13.34
CA LYS A 12 14.45 -4.28 -11.88
C LYS A 12 13.01 -4.06 -11.41
N VAL A 13 12.64 -4.75 -10.33
CA VAL A 13 11.29 -4.69 -9.75
C VAL A 13 11.41 -4.25 -8.31
N CYS A 14 10.70 -3.19 -7.94
CA CYS A 14 10.56 -2.71 -6.58
C CYS A 14 9.15 -3.07 -6.07
N TYR A 15 9.07 -3.65 -4.89
CA TYR A 15 7.84 -4.10 -4.27
C TYR A 15 7.65 -3.40 -2.92
N TYR A 16 6.54 -2.68 -2.79
CA TYR A 16 6.20 -1.94 -1.58
C TYR A 16 5.19 -2.73 -0.76
N TYR A 17 5.47 -2.94 0.52
CA TYR A 17 4.58 -3.64 1.43
C TYR A 17 4.66 -3.06 2.83
N ASP A 18 3.49 -2.85 3.42
CA ASP A 18 3.29 -2.49 4.82
C ASP A 18 2.62 -3.67 5.53
N GLY A 19 3.17 -4.08 6.69
CA GLY A 19 2.64 -5.19 7.48
C GLY A 19 1.23 -4.95 8.01
N ASP A 20 0.88 -3.69 8.29
CA ASP A 20 -0.38 -3.33 8.93
C ASP A 20 -1.55 -3.25 7.96
N VAL A 21 -1.29 -3.16 6.64
CA VAL A 21 -2.32 -3.05 5.60
C VAL A 21 -3.32 -4.21 5.61
N GLY A 22 -2.91 -5.39 6.09
CA GLY A 22 -3.77 -6.57 6.18
C GLY A 22 -4.77 -6.53 7.34
N ASN A 23 -4.58 -5.65 8.31
CA ASN A 23 -5.35 -5.62 9.56
C ASN A 23 -6.56 -4.67 9.51
N TYR A 24 -6.67 -3.85 8.47
CA TYR A 24 -7.80 -2.93 8.29
C TYR A 24 -9.10 -3.69 8.03
N TYR A 25 -10.15 -3.30 8.74
CA TYR A 25 -11.47 -3.92 8.66
C TYR A 25 -12.53 -2.92 8.21
N TYR A 26 -13.14 -3.20 7.05
CA TYR A 26 -14.15 -2.33 6.43
C TYR A 26 -15.57 -2.53 6.99
N GLY A 27 -15.79 -3.54 7.84
CA GLY A 27 -17.11 -3.89 8.37
C GLY A 27 -17.63 -5.26 7.91
N GLN A 28 -18.68 -5.73 8.59
CA GLN A 28 -19.36 -6.99 8.27
C GLN A 28 -20.08 -6.87 6.92
N GLY A 29 -20.08 -7.95 6.14
CA GLY A 29 -20.69 -7.96 4.80
C GLY A 29 -19.95 -7.15 3.72
N HIS A 30 -18.95 -6.32 4.08
CA HIS A 30 -18.23 -5.52 3.09
C HIS A 30 -17.29 -6.39 2.22
N PRO A 31 -17.39 -6.35 0.88
CA PRO A 31 -16.63 -7.23 -0.02
C PRO A 31 -15.13 -6.91 -0.06
N MET A 32 -14.75 -5.65 0.20
CA MET A 32 -13.34 -5.27 0.29
C MET A 32 -12.72 -5.82 1.58
N LYS A 33 -11.78 -6.77 1.45
CA LYS A 33 -10.99 -7.34 2.54
C LYS A 33 -9.49 -7.05 2.32
N PRO A 34 -8.91 -6.06 3.02
CA PRO A 34 -7.48 -5.71 2.91
C PRO A 34 -6.52 -6.88 3.19
N HIS A 35 -6.98 -7.86 3.98
CA HIS A 35 -6.28 -9.12 4.21
C HIS A 35 -5.77 -9.81 2.94
N ARG A 36 -6.43 -9.61 1.78
CA ARG A 36 -5.98 -10.12 0.48
C ARG A 36 -4.54 -9.70 0.14
N ILE A 37 -4.10 -8.52 0.56
CA ILE A 37 -2.74 -8.02 0.33
C ILE A 37 -1.72 -8.83 1.15
N ARG A 38 -2.04 -9.11 2.42
CA ARG A 38 -1.22 -9.96 3.30
C ARG A 38 -1.14 -11.41 2.80
N MET A 39 -2.24 -11.94 2.27
CA MET A 39 -2.26 -13.27 1.64
C MET A 39 -1.30 -13.33 0.45
N THR A 40 -1.34 -12.36 -0.46
CA THR A 40 -0.43 -12.29 -1.61
C THR A 40 1.02 -12.15 -1.18
N HIS A 41 1.30 -11.32 -0.16
CA HIS A 41 2.65 -11.17 0.40
C HIS A 41 3.21 -12.51 0.90
N ASN A 42 2.42 -13.28 1.64
CA ASN A 42 2.83 -14.60 2.14
C ASN A 42 3.10 -15.60 1.00
N LEU A 43 2.28 -15.61 -0.04
CA LEU A 43 2.52 -16.46 -1.22
C LEU A 43 3.86 -16.09 -1.86
N LEU A 44 4.09 -14.79 -2.07
CA LEU A 44 5.31 -14.28 -2.67
C LEU A 44 6.58 -14.69 -1.88
N LEU A 45 6.51 -14.66 -0.55
CA LEU A 45 7.60 -15.12 0.32
C LEU A 45 7.84 -16.63 0.14
N ASN A 46 6.78 -17.44 0.21
CA ASN A 46 6.87 -18.90 0.10
C ASN A 46 7.35 -19.37 -1.29
N TYR A 47 7.02 -18.64 -2.36
CA TYR A 47 7.55 -18.90 -3.71
C TYR A 47 8.99 -18.41 -3.91
N GLY A 48 9.61 -17.78 -2.91
CA GLY A 48 10.98 -17.28 -3.00
C GLY A 48 11.17 -16.10 -3.97
N LEU A 49 10.07 -15.47 -4.41
CA LEU A 49 10.08 -14.34 -5.34
C LEU A 49 10.72 -13.09 -4.72
N TYR A 50 10.70 -12.98 -3.39
CA TYR A 50 11.35 -11.89 -2.66
C TYR A 50 12.84 -11.73 -2.97
N ARG A 51 13.52 -12.81 -3.41
CA ARG A 51 14.94 -12.80 -3.79
C ARG A 51 15.22 -12.14 -5.14
N LYS A 52 14.18 -11.90 -5.94
CA LYS A 52 14.28 -11.39 -7.32
C LYS A 52 13.83 -9.94 -7.46
N MET A 53 13.50 -9.28 -6.34
CA MET A 53 12.95 -7.93 -6.30
C MET A 53 13.45 -7.18 -5.06
N GLU A 54 13.43 -5.86 -5.13
CA GLU A 54 13.79 -4.98 -4.01
C GLU A 54 12.53 -4.71 -3.17
N ILE A 55 12.58 -5.00 -1.87
CA ILE A 55 11.43 -4.83 -0.97
C ILE A 55 11.60 -3.54 -0.17
N TYR A 56 10.56 -2.70 -0.20
CA TYR A 56 10.51 -1.44 0.53
C TYR A 56 9.30 -1.40 1.46
N VAL A 57 9.47 -0.81 2.63
CA VAL A 57 8.36 -0.42 3.50
C VAL A 57 7.85 0.93 3.03
N SER A 58 6.54 1.04 2.80
CA SER A 58 5.93 2.30 2.37
C SER A 58 5.87 3.29 3.52
N THR A 59 6.28 4.54 3.25
CA THR A 59 6.05 5.65 4.18
C THR A 59 4.61 6.15 4.04
N THR A 60 4.05 6.63 5.16
CA THR A 60 2.76 7.30 5.14
C THR A 60 2.88 8.61 4.35
N ALA A 61 1.92 8.88 3.47
CA ALA A 61 1.90 10.12 2.71
C ALA A 61 1.52 11.32 3.59
N THR A 62 2.13 12.47 3.32
CA THR A 62 1.85 13.71 4.05
C THR A 62 0.52 14.33 3.61
N VAL A 63 -0.08 15.11 4.51
CA VAL A 63 -1.33 15.87 4.26
C VAL A 63 -1.19 16.79 3.04
N GLY A 64 -0.01 17.37 2.82
CA GLY A 64 0.27 18.24 1.67
C GLY A 64 0.04 17.56 0.32
N LEU A 65 0.56 16.34 0.15
CA LEU A 65 0.38 15.57 -1.08
C LEU A 65 -1.08 15.29 -1.39
N TYR A 66 -1.88 14.97 -0.36
CA TYR A 66 -3.31 14.75 -0.57
C TYR A 66 -4.07 16.04 -0.92
N ARG A 67 -3.67 17.19 -0.38
CA ARG A 67 -4.26 18.49 -0.73
C ARG A 67 -4.01 18.88 -2.19
N GLU A 68 -2.87 18.47 -2.76
CA GLU A 68 -2.60 18.67 -4.18
C GLU A 68 -3.46 17.77 -5.08
N MET A 69 -3.86 16.58 -4.59
CA MET A 69 -4.60 15.60 -5.37
C MET A 69 -6.13 15.72 -5.28
N PHE A 70 -6.66 16.21 -4.16
CA PHE A 70 -8.10 16.19 -3.88
C PHE A 70 -8.67 17.60 -3.62
N PRO A 71 -9.93 17.86 -4.02
CA PRO A 71 -10.61 19.10 -3.65
C PRO A 71 -10.67 19.26 -2.12
N PRO A 72 -10.56 20.50 -1.60
CA PRO A 72 -10.47 20.76 -0.16
C PRO A 72 -11.69 20.27 0.62
N THR A 73 -12.86 20.24 -0.01
CA THR A 73 -14.13 19.80 0.60
C THR A 73 -14.20 18.29 0.86
N ILE A 74 -13.61 17.48 -0.02
CA ILE A 74 -13.60 16.02 0.11
C ILE A 74 -12.48 15.58 1.07
N PHE A 75 -11.34 16.26 1.01
CA PHE A 75 -10.18 15.96 1.85
C PHE A 75 -10.51 16.07 3.35
N ASP A 76 -11.13 17.18 3.77
CA ASP A 76 -11.52 17.42 5.15
C ASP A 76 -12.50 16.35 5.68
N ARG A 77 -13.33 15.78 4.82
CA ARG A 77 -14.31 14.75 5.18
C ARG A 77 -13.68 13.36 5.23
N LEU A 78 -12.80 13.03 4.29
CA LEU A 78 -12.11 11.74 4.24
C LEU A 78 -11.07 11.60 5.35
N VAL A 79 -10.27 12.63 5.61
CA VAL A 79 -9.19 12.54 6.60
C VAL A 79 -9.73 12.54 8.04
N ARG A 80 -10.78 13.30 8.34
CA ARG A 80 -11.36 13.33 9.70
C ARG A 80 -12.15 12.07 10.08
N HIS A 81 -12.70 11.33 9.10
CA HIS A 81 -13.64 10.23 9.39
C HIS A 81 -13.18 8.84 8.96
N LEU A 82 -12.25 8.71 8.02
CA LEU A 82 -11.84 7.41 7.45
C LEU A 82 -10.36 7.08 7.65
N PHE A 83 -9.53 8.02 8.10
CA PHE A 83 -8.09 7.81 8.29
C PHE A 83 -7.66 7.78 9.75
N ILE A 84 -6.58 7.03 10.02
CA ILE A 84 -5.99 6.86 11.34
C ILE A 84 -5.53 8.24 11.87
N PRO A 85 -5.85 8.61 13.13
CA PRO A 85 -5.37 9.84 13.77
C PRO A 85 -3.85 10.05 13.74
N SER A 86 -3.04 9.01 13.50
CA SER A 86 -1.58 9.11 13.44
C SER A 86 -1.06 9.92 12.25
N ILE A 87 -1.84 10.09 11.17
CA ILE A 87 -1.45 10.96 10.04
C ILE A 87 -1.46 12.43 10.46
N TYR A 88 -2.34 12.80 11.40
CA TYR A 88 -2.42 14.15 11.95
C TYR A 88 -1.30 14.45 12.96
N SER A 89 -0.75 13.42 13.62
CA SER A 89 0.28 13.57 14.66
C SER A 89 1.61 14.17 14.16
N ASN A 90 1.89 14.14 12.86
CA ASN A 90 3.11 14.72 12.28
C ASN A 90 2.89 16.09 11.63
N SER A 91 1.75 16.74 11.90
CA SER A 91 1.49 18.12 11.47
C SER A 91 1.73 19.18 12.56
N THR A 92 2.46 18.83 13.63
CA THR A 92 2.89 19.78 14.68
C THR A 92 4.37 19.64 15.05
N VAL A 93 5.25 19.45 14.07
CA VAL A 93 6.67 19.83 14.21
C VAL A 93 7.05 20.58 12.95
N GLU A 94 7.24 21.89 13.14
CA GLU A 94 7.33 23.03 12.19
C GLU A 94 6.00 23.64 11.74
#